data_AF-A0A3N6FVA4-F1
#
_entry.id   AF-A0A3N6FVA4-F1
#
_cell.length_a   1.000
_cell.length_b   1.000
_cell.length_c   1.000
_cell.angle_alpha   90.00
_cell.angle_beta   90.00
_cell.angle_gamma   90.00
#
_symmetry.space_group_name_H-M   'P 1'
#
loop_
_entity.id
_entity.type
_entity.pdbx_description
1 polymer ?
#
loop_
_entity_poly.entity_id
_entity_poly.type
_entity_poly.pdbx_seq_one_letter_code
_entity_poly.pdbx_strand_id
1 'polypeptide(L)'
;MPDITRAAMLREADYFERSAAVRSDTAAEDGERVAADPTRSSHTRACAARAAQFARGRAAEYRSMARELRAGEIPDSLDPSALAP
;
A
#
# COMPACT_ATOMS: atom_id res chain seq x y z
N MET A 1 -6.11 -26.78 6.34
CA MET A 1 -5.75 -25.35 6.30
C MET A 1 -6.17 -24.74 7.62
N PRO A 2 -5.37 -23.89 8.26
CA PRO A 2 -5.83 -23.18 9.46
C PRO A 2 -7.04 -22.32 9.08
N ASP A 3 -8.09 -22.36 9.87
CA ASP A 3 -9.29 -21.56 9.64
C ASP A 3 -8.97 -20.09 9.93
N ILE A 4 -8.81 -19.29 8.88
CA ILE A 4 -8.63 -17.85 9.01
C ILE A 4 -9.97 -17.25 9.46
N THR A 5 -9.96 -16.64 10.64
CA THR A 5 -11.18 -16.04 11.18
C THR A 5 -11.53 -14.74 10.44
N ARG A 6 -12.84 -14.47 10.28
CA ARG A 6 -13.33 -13.18 9.76
C ARG A 6 -12.76 -11.99 10.54
N ALA A 7 -12.57 -12.13 11.85
CA ALA A 7 -11.97 -11.09 12.68
C ALA A 7 -10.51 -10.80 12.31
N ALA A 8 -9.73 -11.82 11.92
CA ALA A 8 -8.36 -11.64 11.43
C ALA A 8 -8.34 -10.90 10.08
N MET A 9 -9.22 -11.27 9.15
CA MET A 9 -9.33 -10.60 7.84
C MET A 9 -9.70 -9.12 7.99
N LEU A 10 -10.62 -8.78 8.91
CA LEU A 10 -11.00 -7.40 9.18
C LEU A 10 -9.85 -6.58 9.79
N ARG A 11 -9.07 -7.15 10.72
CA ARG A 11 -7.89 -6.48 11.27
C ARG A 11 -6.85 -6.20 10.19
N GLU A 12 -6.62 -7.17 9.31
CA GLU A 12 -5.65 -7.00 8.22
C GLU A 12 -6.14 -5.98 7.19
N ALA A 13 -7.44 -5.99 6.86
CA ALA A 13 -8.03 -4.97 6.01
C ALA A 13 -7.83 -3.55 6.58
N ASP A 14 -8.02 -3.39 7.89
CA ASP A 14 -7.79 -2.12 8.57
C ASP A 14 -6.31 -1.71 8.54
N TYR A 15 -5.39 -2.65 8.69
CA TYR A 15 -3.96 -2.37 8.54
C TYR A 15 -3.62 -1.89 7.12
N PHE A 16 -4.11 -2.59 6.09
CA PHE A 16 -3.84 -2.21 4.70
C PHE A 16 -4.38 -0.83 4.38
N GLU A 17 -5.61 -0.52 4.78
CA GLU A 17 -6.23 0.77 4.50
C GLU A 17 -5.63 1.91 5.34
N ARG A 18 -5.50 1.71 6.65
CA ARG A 18 -5.16 2.82 7.58
C ARG A 18 -3.66 2.99 7.79
N SER A 19 -2.85 1.98 7.51
CA SER A 19 -1.41 2.03 7.75
C SER A 19 -0.58 1.85 6.48
N ALA A 20 -0.82 0.81 5.69
CA ALA A 20 -0.01 0.55 4.50
C ALA A 20 -0.30 1.55 3.36
N ALA A 21 -1.57 1.80 3.06
CA ALA A 21 -1.98 2.76 2.04
C ALA A 21 -1.55 4.19 2.43
N VAL A 22 -1.84 4.61 3.65
CA VAL A 22 -1.48 5.96 4.15
C VAL A 22 0.04 6.19 4.08
N ARG A 23 0.87 5.24 4.52
CA ARG A 23 2.33 5.37 4.40
C ARG A 23 2.78 5.51 2.94
N SER A 24 2.12 4.81 2.03
CA SER A 24 2.43 4.87 0.60
C SER A 24 1.98 6.19 -0.02
N ASP A 25 0.82 6.73 0.38
CA ASP A 25 0.40 8.07 -0.03
C ASP A 25 1.40 9.14 0.44
N THR A 26 1.81 9.09 1.71
CA THR A 26 2.81 10.03 2.25
C THR A 26 4.14 9.93 1.51
N ALA A 27 4.59 8.72 1.16
CA ALA A 27 5.79 8.53 0.35
C ALA A 27 5.61 9.10 -1.07
N ALA A 28 4.41 9.00 -1.65
CA ALA A 28 4.12 9.60 -2.94
C ALA A 28 4.19 11.12 -2.90
N GLU A 29 3.54 11.74 -1.90
CA GLU A 29 3.57 13.18 -1.68
C GLU A 29 5.00 13.72 -1.49
N ASP A 30 5.83 13.01 -0.72
CA ASP A 30 7.22 13.39 -0.55
C ASP A 30 8.02 13.28 -1.84
N GLY A 31 7.84 12.19 -2.60
CA GLY A 31 8.48 12.01 -3.89
C GLY A 31 8.08 13.08 -4.90
N GLU A 32 6.82 13.50 -4.91
CA GLU A 32 6.33 14.60 -5.75
C GLU A 32 6.92 15.94 -5.36
N ARG A 33 7.02 16.21 -4.05
CA ARG A 33 7.67 17.42 -3.54
C ARG A 33 9.11 17.50 -4.00
N VAL A 34 9.87 16.41 -3.92
CA VAL A 34 11.26 16.34 -4.42
C VAL A 34 11.32 16.44 -5.94
N ALA A 35 10.37 15.83 -6.65
CA ALA A 35 10.30 15.89 -8.11
C ALA A 35 10.03 17.32 -8.63
N ALA A 36 9.27 18.11 -7.88
CA ALA A 36 8.94 19.49 -8.19
C ALA A 36 10.02 20.50 -7.76
N ASP A 37 10.99 20.11 -6.93
CA ASP A 37 12.02 21.00 -6.38
C ASP A 37 13.06 21.39 -7.44
N PRO A 38 13.06 22.65 -7.94
CA PRO A 38 13.97 23.07 -9.01
C PRO A 38 15.44 23.12 -8.57
N THR A 39 15.72 23.10 -7.26
CA THR A 39 17.09 23.09 -6.73
C THR A 39 17.75 21.72 -6.81
N ARG A 40 16.98 20.66 -7.12
CA ARG A 40 17.50 19.29 -7.31
C ARG A 40 17.95 19.06 -8.73
N SER A 41 18.88 18.11 -8.91
CA SER A 41 19.30 17.67 -10.24
C SER A 41 18.14 17.06 -11.03
N SER A 42 18.19 17.14 -12.36
CA SER A 42 17.20 16.52 -13.26
C SER A 42 17.05 15.01 -12.98
N HIS A 43 18.17 14.31 -12.75
CA HIS A 43 18.18 12.89 -12.40
C HIS A 43 17.44 12.62 -11.09
N THR A 44 17.74 13.38 -10.03
CA THR A 44 17.07 13.25 -8.73
C THR A 44 15.56 13.47 -8.85
N ARG A 45 15.13 14.51 -9.57
CA ARG A 45 13.71 14.79 -9.78
C ARG A 45 13.00 13.67 -10.54
N ALA A 46 13.65 13.12 -11.58
CA ALA A 46 13.09 12.01 -12.36
C ALA A 46 12.96 10.72 -11.52
N CYS A 47 13.96 10.39 -10.72
CA CYS A 47 13.91 9.24 -9.80
C CYS A 47 12.80 9.43 -8.75
N ALA A 48 12.67 10.63 -8.18
CA ALA A 48 11.63 10.94 -7.19
C ALA A 48 10.21 10.85 -7.79
N ALA A 49 10.01 11.35 -9.02
CA ALA A 49 8.74 11.23 -9.72
C ALA A 49 8.34 9.76 -9.95
N ARG A 50 9.30 8.93 -10.36
CA ARG A 50 9.06 7.50 -10.56
C ARG A 50 8.75 6.79 -9.24
N ALA A 51 9.47 7.11 -8.17
CA ALA A 51 9.21 6.57 -6.84
C ALA A 51 7.80 6.95 -6.36
N ALA A 52 7.38 8.20 -6.57
CA ALA A 52 6.03 8.65 -6.20
C ALA A 52 4.93 7.90 -6.97
N GLN A 53 5.14 7.66 -8.27
CA GLN A 53 4.21 6.86 -9.07
C GLN A 53 4.06 5.44 -8.52
N PHE A 54 5.17 4.77 -8.17
CA PHE A 54 5.12 3.43 -7.57
C PHE A 54 4.39 3.45 -6.22
N ALA A 55 4.66 4.45 -5.37
CA ALA A 55 4.02 4.57 -4.07
C ALA A 55 2.50 4.77 -4.19
N ARG A 56 2.03 5.57 -5.17
CA ARG A 56 0.59 5.66 -5.48
C ARG A 56 -0.02 4.33 -5.91
N GLY A 57 0.68 3.58 -6.76
CA GLY A 57 0.26 2.24 -7.17
C GLY A 57 0.08 1.32 -5.97
N ARG A 58 1.06 1.31 -5.05
CA ARG A 58 0.99 0.52 -3.81
C ARG A 58 -0.16 0.95 -2.91
N ALA A 59 -0.41 2.26 -2.76
CA ALA A 59 -1.55 2.75 -1.99
C ALA A 59 -2.88 2.23 -2.56
N ALA A 60 -3.04 2.24 -3.89
CA ALA A 60 -4.22 1.70 -4.55
C ALA A 60 -4.35 0.17 -4.36
N GLU A 61 -3.26 -0.57 -4.49
CA GLU A 61 -3.22 -2.02 -4.25
C GLU A 61 -3.65 -2.36 -2.82
N TYR A 62 -3.10 -1.70 -1.81
CA TYR A 62 -3.47 -1.94 -0.40
C TYR A 62 -4.95 -1.65 -0.14
N ARG A 63 -5.51 -0.59 -0.74
CA ARG A 63 -6.97 -0.33 -0.65
C ARG A 63 -7.78 -1.41 -1.36
N SER A 64 -7.28 -2.02 -2.43
CA SER A 64 -7.95 -3.16 -3.06
C SER A 64 -7.94 -4.39 -2.14
N MET A 65 -6.77 -4.74 -1.60
CA MET A 65 -6.64 -5.86 -0.66
C MET A 65 -7.55 -5.69 0.56
N ALA A 66 -7.65 -4.47 1.10
CA ALA A 66 -8.56 -4.18 2.21
C ALA A 66 -10.05 -4.40 1.83
N ARG A 67 -10.45 -4.10 0.60
CA ARG A 67 -11.83 -4.35 0.13
C ARG A 67 -12.11 -5.84 -0.03
N GLU A 68 -11.20 -6.58 -0.64
CA GLU A 68 -11.30 -8.03 -0.82
C GLU A 68 -11.40 -8.75 0.53
N LEU A 69 -10.52 -8.40 1.49
CA LEU A 69 -10.56 -8.95 2.85
C LEU A 69 -11.86 -8.64 3.59
N ARG A 70 -12.44 -7.44 3.39
CA ARG A 70 -13.76 -7.08 3.97
C ARG A 70 -14.91 -7.84 3.33
N ALA A 71 -14.78 -8.20 2.06
CA ALA A 71 -15.72 -9.09 1.37
C ALA A 71 -15.62 -10.55 1.83
N GLY A 72 -14.57 -10.89 2.61
CA GLY A 72 -14.29 -12.26 3.05
C GLY A 72 -13.50 -13.05 2.01
N GLU A 73 -12.91 -12.38 1.02
CA GLU A 73 -12.02 -12.96 0.02
C GLU A 73 -10.57 -12.80 0.48
N ILE A 74 -9.74 -13.81 0.22
CA ILE A 74 -8.30 -13.70 0.45
C ILE A 74 -7.67 -13.18 -0.85
N PRO A 75 -7.02 -12.00 -0.84
CA PRO A 75 -6.35 -11.47 -2.03
C PRO A 75 -5.28 -12.44 -2.54
N ASP A 76 -5.18 -12.65 -3.85
CA ASP A 76 -4.16 -13.53 -4.46
C ASP A 76 -2.73 -13.13 -4.10
N SER A 77 -2.50 -11.84 -3.84
CA SER A 77 -1.22 -11.27 -3.43
C SER A 77 -0.88 -11.48 -1.96
N LEU A 78 -1.82 -11.98 -1.15
CA LEU A 78 -1.67 -12.17 0.28
C LEU A 78 -1.46 -13.65 0.58
N ASP A 79 -0.36 -14.00 1.22
CA ASP A 79 -0.15 -15.37 1.69
C ASP A 79 -1.17 -15.67 2.82
N PRO A 80 -2.03 -16.69 2.67
CA PRO A 80 -2.98 -17.08 3.71
C PRO A 80 -2.30 -17.42 5.04
N SER A 81 -1.03 -17.86 5.02
CA SER A 81 -0.28 -18.16 6.24
C SER A 81 0.00 -16.92 7.10
N ALA A 82 0.02 -15.73 6.50
CA ALA A 82 0.21 -14.46 7.22
C ALA A 82 -1.00 -14.03 8.06
N LEU A 83 -2.17 -14.66 7.84
CA LEU A 83 -3.43 -14.40 8.54
C LEU A 83 -3.73 -15.43 9.64
N ALA A 84 -2.90 -16.47 9.77
CA ALA A 84 -3.04 -17.48 10.81
C ALA A 84 -2.63 -16.91 12.19
N PRO A 85 -3.31 -17.30 13.28
CA PRO A 85 -3.02 -16.82 14.63
C PRO A 85 -1.66 -17.27 15.19
#